data_AF-A0A2E1EG97-F1
#
_entry.id   AF-A0A2E1EG97-F1
#
_cell.length_a   1.000
_cell.length_b   1.000
_cell.length_c   1.000
_cell.angle_alpha   90.00
_cell.angle_beta   90.00
_cell.angle_gamma   90.00
#
_symmetry.space_group_name_H-M   'P 1'
#
loop_
_entity.id
_entity.type
_entity.pdbx_description
1 polymer ?
#
loop_
_entity_poly.entity_id
_entity_poly.type
_entity_poly.pdbx_seq_one_letter_code
_entity_poly.pdbx_strand_id
1 'polypeptide(L)' 'MAYGDSKRNALTPWYVGFLVILAGVLFVGYRMVNNGCPAPTFVELGVLIVIPAVYLCLMYLTFKSQD' A
#
# COMPACT_ATOMS: atom_id res chain seq x y z
N MET A 1 -22.05 0.13 -34.11
CA MET A 1 -21.13 1.07 -33.44
C MET A 1 -20.23 0.21 -32.56
N ALA A 2 -19.05 -0.16 -33.03
CA ALA A 2 -18.13 -0.95 -32.23
C ALA A 2 -17.55 -0.02 -31.15
N TYR A 3 -18.08 -0.10 -29.93
CA TYR A 3 -17.45 0.55 -28.81
C TYR A 3 -16.11 -0.17 -28.63
N GLY A 4 -15.02 0.49 -29.04
CA GLY A 4 -13.68 0.02 -28.76
C GLY A 4 -13.57 -0.06 -27.25
N ASP A 5 -13.64 -1.27 -26.72
CA ASP A 5 -13.46 -1.57 -25.31
C ASP A 5 -12.02 -1.19 -24.97
N SER A 6 -11.84 0.09 -24.63
CA SER A 6 -10.60 0.58 -24.05
C SER A 6 -10.61 0.02 -22.64
N LYS A 7 -10.21 -1.25 -22.52
CA LYS A 7 -9.95 -1.94 -21.25
C LYS A 7 -8.86 -1.16 -20.54
N ARG A 8 -9.27 -0.08 -19.85
CA ARG A 8 -8.40 0.73 -19.02
C ARG A 8 -7.81 -0.25 -18.02
N ASN A 9 -6.49 -0.31 -17.95
CA ASN A 9 -5.82 -1.03 -16.89
C ASN A 9 -6.23 -0.36 -15.57
N ALA A 10 -7.32 -0.86 -14.99
CA ALA A 10 -7.46 -1.24 -13.60
C ALA A 10 -6.11 -1.80 -13.06
N LEU A 11 -5.85 -2.11 -11.80
CA LEU A 11 -4.46 -2.37 -11.33
C LEU A 11 -3.47 -1.18 -11.43
N THR A 12 -3.51 -0.24 -12.40
CA THR A 12 -2.58 0.91 -12.38
C THR A 12 -2.63 1.70 -11.07
N PRO A 13 -3.80 1.99 -10.47
CA PRO A 13 -3.87 2.61 -9.14
C PRO A 13 -3.40 1.67 -8.02
N TRP A 14 -3.52 0.35 -8.21
CA TRP A 14 -3.06 -0.62 -7.23
C TRP A 14 -1.54 -0.62 -7.07
N TYR A 15 -0.83 -0.63 -8.20
CA TYR A 15 0.63 -0.51 -8.23
C TYR A 15 1.13 0.83 -7.66
N VAL A 16 0.43 1.92 -7.96
CA VAL A 16 0.76 3.24 -7.41
C VAL A 16 0.59 3.25 -5.89
N GLY A 17 -0.53 2.73 -5.38
CA GLY A 17 -0.74 2.63 -3.92
C GLY A 17 0.31 1.76 -3.22
N PHE A 18 0.70 0.64 -3.84
CA PHE A 18 1.79 -0.21 -3.34
C PHE A 18 3.12 0.53 -3.23
N LEU A 19 3.53 1.24 -4.29
CA LEU A 19 4.79 2.00 -4.29
C LEU A 19 4.80 3.10 -3.23
N VAL A 20 3.70 3.85 -3.09
CA VAL A 20 3.59 4.93 -2.09
C VAL A 20 3.70 4.38 -0.67
N ILE A 21 2.99 3.29 -0.40
CA ILE A 21 3.04 2.60 0.90
C ILE A 21 4.45 2.11 1.21
N LEU A 22 5.09 1.43 0.25
CA LEU A 22 6.43 0.87 0.44
C LEU A 22 7.46 1.96 0.71
N ALA A 23 7.38 3.10 0.00
CA ALA A 23 8.23 4.26 0.25
C ALA A 23 8.01 4.85 1.66
N GLY A 24 6.75 4.96 2.10
CA GLY A 24 6.40 5.45 3.43
C GLY A 24 6.93 4.55 4.55
N VAL A 25 6.74 3.24 4.42
CA VAL A 25 7.21 2.26 5.41
C VAL A 25 8.72 2.27 5.53
N LEU A 26 9.44 2.30 4.40
CA LEU A 26 10.91 2.37 4.40
C LEU A 26 11.41 3.68 5.01
N PHE A 27 10.79 4.82 4.69
CA PHE A 27 11.18 6.12 5.24
C PHE A 27 10.98 6.18 6.76
N VAL A 28 9.83 5.72 7.25
CA VAL A 28 9.52 5.72 8.68
C VAL A 28 10.41 4.71 9.42
N GLY A 29 10.55 3.49 8.90
CA GLY A 29 11.44 2.48 9.48
C GLY A 29 12.89 2.94 9.56
N TYR A 30 13.40 3.59 8.50
CA TYR A 30 14.74 4.17 8.51
C TYR A 30 14.89 5.28 9.58
N ARG A 31 13.89 6.15 9.74
CA ARG A 31 13.91 7.18 10.79
C ARG A 31 13.85 6.59 12.19
N MET A 32 13.10 5.52 12.41
CA MET A 32 12.95 4.89 13.72
C MET A 32 14.25 4.18 14.15
N VAL A 33 14.90 3.48 13.21
CA VAL A 33 16.21 2.86 13.44
C VAL A 33 17.31 3.91 13.70
N ASN A 34 17.35 5.01 12.93
CA ASN A 34 18.45 5.96 13.01
C ASN A 34 18.29 7.06 14.06
N ASN A 35 17.06 7.42 14.45
CA ASN A 35 16.84 8.48 15.45
C ASN A 35 16.64 7.94 16.88
N GLY A 36 16.84 6.63 17.10
CA GLY A 36 16.86 6.03 18.43
C GLY A 36 15.58 6.20 19.23
N CYS A 37 14.41 6.24 18.58
CA CYS A 37 13.13 6.32 19.28
C CYS A 37 12.86 4.95 19.93
N PRO A 38 12.78 4.85 21.27
CA PRO A 38 12.56 3.58 21.95
C PRO A 38 11.07 3.20 21.86
N ALA A 39 10.63 2.79 20.67
CA ALA A 39 9.33 2.17 20.49
C ALA A 39 9.49 0.64 20.56
N PRO A 40 8.54 -0.09 21.18
CA PRO A 40 8.53 -1.54 21.14
C PRO A 40 8.43 -2.00 19.68
N THR A 41 9.47 -2.68 19.20
CA THR A 41 9.65 -3.05 17.79
C THR A 41 8.45 -3.82 17.24
N PHE A 42 7.77 -4.59 18.11
CA PHE A 42 6.59 -5.37 17.75
C PHE A 42 5.37 -4.50 17.39
N VAL A 43 5.12 -3.43 18.16
CA VAL A 43 3.99 -2.53 17.92
C VAL A 43 4.28 -1.62 16.72
N GLU A 44 5.53 -1.17 16.61
CA GLU A 44 6.01 -0.37 15.48
C GLU A 44 5.85 -1.10 14.15
N LEU A 45 6.36 -2.34 14.06
CA LEU A 45 6.25 -3.16 12.84
C LEU A 45 4.81 -3.60 12.58
N GLY A 46 4.03 -3.87 13.63
CA GLY A 46 2.62 -4.20 13.49
C GLY A 46 1.85 -3.09 12.78
N VAL A 47 1.97 -1.84 13.22
CA VAL A 47 1.28 -0.70 12.59
C VAL A 47 1.83 -0.40 11.19
N LEU A 48 3.16 -0.47 11.02
CA LEU A 48 3.83 -0.21 9.74
C LEU A 48 3.54 -1.25 8.66
N ILE A 49 3.13 -2.46 9.02
CA ILE A 49 2.88 -3.54 8.06
C ILE A 49 1.38 -3.83 7.95
N VAL A 50 0.67 -3.97 9.07
CA VAL A 50 -0.73 -4.43 9.08
C VAL A 50 -1.66 -3.40 8.46
N ILE A 51 -1.55 -2.12 8.83
CA ILE A 51 -2.42 -1.07 8.26
C ILE A 51 -2.25 -0.97 6.75
N PRO A 52 -1.02 -0.82 6.20
CA PRO A 52 -0.85 -0.78 4.76
C PRO A 52 -1.22 -2.07 4.04
N ALA A 53 -0.99 -3.24 4.65
CA ALA A 53 -1.43 -4.51 4.07
C ALA A 53 -2.96 -4.59 3.97
N VAL A 54 -3.69 -4.19 5.02
CA VAL A 54 -5.16 -4.12 4.99
C VAL A 54 -5.63 -3.12 3.94
N TYR A 55 -4.99 -1.94 3.84
CA TYR A 55 -5.32 -0.96 2.81
C TYR A 55 -5.13 -1.49 1.38
N LEU A 56 -4.01 -2.17 1.11
CA LEU A 56 -3.74 -2.80 -0.19
C LEU A 56 -4.73 -3.93 -0.52
N CYS A 57 -5.11 -4.72 0.48
CA CYS A 57 -6.13 -5.74 0.35
C CYS A 57 -7.49 -5.13 0.03
N LEU A 58 -7.92 -4.10 0.76
CA LEU A 58 -9.17 -3.40 0.49
C LEU A 58 -9.16 -2.77 -0.89
N MET A 59 -8.07 -2.11 -1.29
CA MET A 59 -7.92 -1.54 -2.62
C MET A 59 -7.97 -2.61 -3.71
N TYR A 60 -7.37 -3.78 -3.49
CA TYR A 60 -7.46 -4.93 -4.40
C TYR A 60 -8.89 -5.46 -4.52
N LEU A 61 -9.60 -5.59 -3.39
CA LEU A 61 -11.00 -6.04 -3.37
C LEU A 61 -11.92 -5.03 -4.07
N THR A 62 -11.71 -3.73 -3.87
CA THR A 62 -12.40 -2.67 -4.62
C THR A 62 -12.14 -2.84 -6.11
N PHE A 63 -10.90 -3.13 -6.50
CA PHE A 63 -10.57 -3.43 -7.90
C PHE A 63 -11.37 -4.60 -8.45
N LYS A 64 -11.36 -5.74 -7.75
CA LYS A 64 -12.06 -6.95 -8.20
C LYS A 64 -13.58 -6.79 -8.21
N SER A 65 -14.13 -5.83 -7.45
CA SER A 65 -15.56 -5.51 -7.47
C SER A 65 -15.98 -4.60 -8.64
N GLN A 66 -15.02 -4.00 -9.35
CA GLN A 66 -15.26 -3.10 -10.49
C GLN A 66 -15.05 -3.79 -11.85
N ASP A 67 -14.50 -5.01 -11.87
CA ASP A 67 -14.54 -5.96 -13.00
C ASP A 67 -15.88 -6.70 -13.04
#